data_AF-A0A658NIU9-F1
#
_entry.id   AF-A0A658NIU9-F1
#
_cell.length_a   1.000
_cell.length_b   1.000
_cell.length_c   1.000
_cell.angle_alpha   90.00
_cell.angle_beta   90.00
_cell.angle_gamma   90.00
#
_symmetry.space_group_name_H-M   'P 1'
#
loop_
_entity.id
_entity.type
_entity.pdbx_description
1 polymer ?
#
loop_
_entity_poly.entity_id
_entity_poly.type
_entity_poly.pdbx_seq_one_letter_code
_entity_poly.pdbx_strand_id
1 'polypeptide(L)' 'MTSLPGIPEIQPGDALGKIIFGALQQAGLTLEDGDILIFAHKIVSKAEGRLVNLSTIQPSPRALELAAFLN' A
#
# COMPACT_ATOMS: atom_id res chain seq x y z
N MET A 1 -1.84 5.45 -19.52
CA MET A 1 -2.00 5.08 -18.09
C MET A 1 -3.00 6.03 -17.47
N THR A 2 -4.08 5.52 -16.92
CA THR A 2 -5.15 6.32 -16.27
C THR A 2 -5.07 6.10 -14.77
N SER A 3 -4.98 7.16 -13.98
CA SER A 3 -5.06 7.04 -12.52
C SER A 3 -6.50 6.79 -12.10
N LEU A 4 -6.69 5.95 -11.08
CA LEU A 4 -8.00 5.71 -10.48
C LEU A 4 -8.21 6.68 -9.30
N PRO A 5 -9.09 7.68 -9.41
CA PRO A 5 -9.38 8.59 -8.32
C PRO A 5 -10.25 7.93 -7.23
N GLY A 6 -10.42 8.60 -6.09
CA GLY A 6 -11.36 8.16 -5.05
C GLY A 6 -10.89 6.98 -4.20
N ILE A 7 -9.62 6.58 -4.29
CA ILE A 7 -9.06 5.55 -3.41
C ILE A 7 -8.86 6.14 -2.00
N PRO A 8 -9.49 5.57 -0.96
CA PRO A 8 -9.31 6.03 0.41
C PRO A 8 -7.93 5.65 0.95
N GLU A 9 -7.60 6.17 2.13
CA GLU A 9 -6.42 5.70 2.86
C GLU A 9 -6.61 4.24 3.29
N ILE A 10 -5.77 3.35 2.76
CA ILE A 10 -5.86 1.91 3.00
C ILE A 10 -5.43 1.56 4.43
N GLN A 11 -6.24 0.75 5.09
CA GLN A 11 -6.04 0.24 6.44
C GLN A 11 -5.71 -1.26 6.45
N PRO A 12 -5.09 -1.77 7.53
CA PRO A 12 -4.95 -3.21 7.77
C PRO A 12 -6.29 -3.94 7.70
N GLY A 13 -6.34 -5.00 6.91
CA GLY A 13 -7.54 -5.83 6.70
C GLY A 13 -8.46 -5.36 5.57
N ASP A 14 -8.16 -4.24 4.91
CA ASP A 14 -8.97 -3.76 3.79
C ASP A 14 -8.98 -4.73 2.61
N ALA A 15 -10.18 -4.99 2.08
CA ALA A 15 -10.36 -5.78 0.87
C ALA A 15 -10.11 -4.91 -0.38
N LEU A 16 -8.84 -4.78 -0.79
CA LEU A 16 -8.43 -3.95 -1.93
C LEU A 16 -9.29 -4.16 -3.18
N GLY A 17 -9.59 -5.40 -3.56
CA GLY A 17 -10.42 -5.67 -4.74
C GLY A 17 -11.79 -5.00 -4.69
N LYS A 18 -12.45 -4.97 -3.52
CA LYS A 18 -13.74 -4.29 -3.33
C LYS A 18 -13.62 -2.78 -3.43
N ILE A 19 -12.55 -2.22 -2.85
CA ILE A 19 -12.28 -0.77 -2.87
C ILE A 19 -12.02 -0.31 -4.31
N ILE A 20 -11.16 -1.03 -5.03
CA ILE A 20 -10.81 -0.71 -6.43
C ILE A 20 -12.03 -0.84 -7.33
N PHE A 21 -12.83 -1.90 -7.16
CA PHE A 21 -14.07 -2.06 -7.91
C PHE A 21 -15.05 -0.91 -7.66
N GLY A 22 -15.23 -0.49 -6.40
CA GLY A 22 -16.07 0.65 -6.06
C GLY A 22 -15.57 1.96 -6.67
N ALA A 23 -14.25 2.19 -6.67
CA ALA A 23 -13.65 3.38 -7.28
C ALA A 23 -13.78 3.39 -8.82
N LEU A 24 -13.66 2.24 -9.47
CA LEU A 24 -13.90 2.12 -10.92
C LEU A 24 -15.34 2.51 -11.27
N GLN A 25 -16.32 2.00 -10.51
CA GLN A 25 -17.72 2.38 -10.70
C GLN A 25 -17.97 3.87 -10.51
N GLN A 26 -17.40 4.48 -9.46
CA GLN A 26 -17.54 5.92 -9.20
C GLN A 26 -16.90 6.77 -10.28
N ALA A 27 -15.79 6.31 -10.87
CA ALA A 27 -15.11 6.96 -11.98
C ALA A 27 -15.78 6.72 -13.34
N GLY A 28 -16.84 5.90 -13.42
CA GLY A 28 -17.47 5.51 -14.68
C GLY A 28 -16.56 4.66 -15.58
N LEU A 29 -15.60 3.95 -14.99
CA LEU A 29 -14.65 3.09 -15.70
C LEU A 29 -15.08 1.63 -15.62
N THR A 30 -15.00 0.93 -16.75
CA THR A 30 -15.22 -0.52 -16.85
C THR A 30 -13.92 -1.17 -17.27
N LEU A 31 -13.57 -2.31 -16.66
CA LEU A 31 -12.41 -3.09 -17.08
C LEU A 31 -12.78 -3.96 -18.27
N GLU A 32 -11.88 -4.01 -19.24
CA GLU A 32 -12.00 -4.84 -20.44
C GLU A 32 -10.94 -5.95 -20.43
N ASP A 33 -11.19 -7.00 -21.22
CA ASP A 33 -10.23 -8.09 -21.39
C ASP A 33 -8.91 -7.54 -21.96
N GLY A 34 -7.81 -7.82 -21.26
CA GLY A 34 -6.48 -7.34 -21.59
C GLY A 34 -6.03 -6.10 -20.81
N ASP A 35 -6.91 -5.49 -20.01
CA ASP A 35 -6.51 -4.41 -19.11
C ASP A 35 -5.53 -4.89 -18.03
N ILE A 36 -4.61 -3.98 -17.67
CA ILE A 36 -3.60 -4.21 -16.64
C ILE A 36 -3.83 -3.25 -15.48
N LEU A 37 -4.11 -3.81 -14.30
CA LEU A 37 -4.16 -3.07 -13.05
C LEU A 37 -2.77 -2.99 -12.42
N ILE A 38 -2.33 -1.78 -12.09
CA ILE A 38 -1.04 -1.51 -11.47
C ILE A 38 -1.26 -0.96 -10.06
N PHE A 39 -0.62 -1.58 -9.08
CA PHE A 39 -0.69 -1.18 -7.68
C PHE A 39 0.69 -0.80 -7.16
N ALA A 40 0.78 0.31 -6.44
CA ALA A 40 1.98 0.61 -5.66
C ALA A 40 2.09 -0.37 -4.48
N HIS A 41 3.28 -0.87 -4.17
CA HIS A 41 3.47 -1.87 -3.10
C HIS A 41 2.88 -1.42 -1.75
N LYS A 42 2.89 -0.11 -1.44
CA LYS A 42 2.46 0.40 -0.13
C LYS A 42 1.01 0.05 0.21
N ILE A 43 0.09 0.12 -0.77
CA ILE A 43 -1.32 -0.17 -0.48
C ILE A 43 -1.53 -1.66 -0.18
N VAL A 44 -0.74 -2.53 -0.83
CA VAL A 44 -0.75 -3.96 -0.57
C VAL A 44 -0.20 -4.23 0.84
N SER A 45 0.96 -3.66 1.17
CA SER A 45 1.55 -3.81 2.51
C SER A 45 0.64 -3.28 3.63
N LYS A 46 -0.07 -2.17 3.41
CA LYS A 46 -1.05 -1.65 4.37
C LYS A 46 -2.22 -2.62 4.56
N ALA A 47 -2.85 -3.07 3.48
CA ALA A 47 -3.97 -4.01 3.53
C ALA A 47 -3.59 -5.34 4.20
N GLU A 48 -2.38 -5.84 3.96
CA GLU A 48 -1.83 -7.05 4.59
C GLU A 48 -1.38 -6.85 6.06
N GLY A 49 -1.55 -5.64 6.62
CA GLY A 49 -1.17 -5.36 8.00
C GLY A 49 0.34 -5.37 8.25
N ARG A 50 1.15 -5.09 7.23
CA ARG A 50 2.63 -5.03 7.32
C ARG A 50 3.12 -3.69 7.88
N LEU A 51 2.40 -3.14 8.87
CA LEU A 51 2.77 -1.94 9.59
C LEU A 51 3.39 -2.34 10.93
N VAL A 52 4.44 -1.62 11.33
CA VAL A 52 5.06 -1.78 12.65
C VAL A 52 5.34 -0.41 13.25
N ASN A 53 5.09 -0.27 14.55
CA ASN A 53 5.43 0.95 15.25
C ASN A 53 6.93 0.96 15.52
N LEU A 54 7.63 1.99 15.05
CA LEU A 54 9.07 2.08 15.23
C LEU A 54 9.47 2.12 16.72
N SER A 55 8.62 2.69 17.60
CA SER A 55 8.91 2.74 19.03
C SER A 55 8.89 1.36 19.71
N THR A 56 8.31 0.35 19.06
CA THR A 56 8.29 -1.03 19.60
C THR A 56 9.49 -1.86 19.12
N ILE A 57 10.38 -1.29 18.31
CA ILE A 57 11.55 -2.00 17.78
C ILE A 57 12.76 -1.73 18.68
N GLN A 58 13.39 -2.81 19.17
CA GLN A 58 14.70 -2.75 19.82
C GLN A 58 15.80 -2.91 18.76
N PRO A 59 16.64 -1.89 18.49
CA PRO A 59 17.72 -2.01 17.52
C PRO A 59 18.75 -3.05 17.94
N SER A 60 19.25 -3.81 16.97
CA SER A 60 20.41 -4.70 17.18
C SER A 60 21.71 -3.89 17.22
N PRO A 61 22.82 -4.43 17.77
CA PRO A 61 24.11 -3.78 17.72
C PRO A 61 24.52 -3.36 16.30
N ARG A 62 24.28 -4.23 15.32
CA ARG A 62 24.55 -3.94 13.90
C ARG A 62 23.71 -2.78 13.35
N ALA A 63 22.45 -2.66 13.77
CA ALA A 63 21.61 -1.54 13.36
C ALA A 63 22.12 -0.20 13.92
N LEU A 64 22.64 -0.20 15.16
CA LEU A 64 23.26 0.98 15.77
C LEU A 64 24.56 1.39 15.06
N GLU A 65 25.41 0.42 14.70
CA GLU A 65 26.60 0.68 13.88
C GLU A 65 26.26 1.32 12.53
N LEU A 66 25.25 0.77 11.83
CA LEU A 66 24.78 1.32 10.55
C LEU A 66 24.24 2.75 10.71
N ALA A 67 23.48 3.02 11.77
CA ALA A 67 22.95 4.36 12.04
C ALA A 67 24.06 5.39 12.26
N ALA A 68 25.16 5.01 12.94
CA ALA A 68 26.30 5.89 13.14
C ALA A 68 27.11 6.15 11.86
N PHE A 69 27.12 5.21 10.91
CA PHE A 69 27.81 5.34 9.63
C PHE A 69 27.05 6.17 8.58
N LEU A 70 25.72 6.13 8.60
CA LEU A 70 24.86 6.82 7.64
C LEU A 70 24.53 8.28 8.01
N ASN A 71 24.98 8.74 9.18
CA ASN A 71 24.92 10.13 9.62
C ASN A 71 26.16 10.91 9.20
#